data_AF-A0A1I1I312-F1
#
_entry.id   AF-A0A1I1I312-F1
#
_cell.length_a   1.000
_cell.length_b   1.000
_cell.length_c   1.000
_cell.angle_alpha   90.00
_cell.angle_beta   90.00
_cell.angle_gamma   90.00
#
_symmetry.space_group_name_H-M   'P 1'
#
loop_
_entity.id
_entity.type
_entity.pdbx_description
1 polymer ?
#
loop_
_entity_poly.entity_id
_entity_poly.type
_entity_poly.pdbx_seq_one_letter_code
_entity_poly.pdbx_strand_id
1 'polypeptide(L)'
;MALTVNTSDDLYGQEQPGRGAQQSESLTSRQKTAEEEVKESRAARERERLQWEEEERQRKIEEREKAEQERLEAERRGLYAELEGMDYDLLSLIEYPTDHEIFAAKRARTLWFVALGSALFLFLASLLSLTSPWVGGIAGGIAFVLWLTHGAGMMSYFPSLNRYPALVTQRKKLKRELIEYIRNIEGRLGYIHRIYPLVEYNPRLGARRFKRLALMSREHTLLANLRTLQDTKTYYEFMVEALKGYQELLQKEKEDAFVESMDFNPDQLEENAQEHEAAEQQADTSKSSESKKPEAPDPSLFTPKE
;
A
#
# COMPACT_ATOMS: atom_id res chain seq x y z
N MET A 1 -64.02 38.13 63.90
CA MET A 1 -62.69 38.40 64.52
C MET A 1 -61.90 39.16 63.46
N ALA A 2 -61.61 40.46 63.55
CA ALA A 2 -61.39 41.33 64.72
C ALA A 2 -60.14 40.88 65.53
N LEU A 3 -59.20 41.74 65.92
CA LEU A 3 -59.31 43.18 66.23
C LEU A 3 -58.08 44.03 65.79
N THR A 4 -58.30 45.35 65.70
CA THR A 4 -57.42 46.54 65.97
C THR A 4 -55.89 46.43 65.85
N VAL A 5 -55.20 47.31 65.11
CA VAL A 5 -55.02 48.78 65.31
C VAL A 5 -54.23 49.14 66.59
N ASN A 6 -53.03 49.67 66.37
CA ASN A 6 -52.45 50.82 67.10
C ASN A 6 -51.42 51.51 66.13
N THR A 7 -50.98 52.78 66.13
CA THR A 7 -50.94 53.94 67.07
C THR A 7 -50.05 53.75 68.33
N SER A 8 -49.07 54.59 68.66
CA SER A 8 -48.49 55.79 68.01
C SER A 8 -46.98 55.92 68.43
N ASP A 9 -46.23 57.04 68.46
CA ASP A 9 -46.48 58.48 68.17
C ASP A 9 -45.17 59.26 67.85
N ASP A 10 -45.29 60.58 67.59
CA ASP A 10 -44.32 61.68 67.75
C ASP A 10 -42.79 61.44 67.68
N LEU A 11 -42.11 62.18 66.78
CA LEU A 11 -41.31 63.35 67.20
C LEU A 11 -40.99 64.32 66.03
N TYR A 12 -40.93 65.62 66.31
CA TYR A 12 -40.47 66.64 65.37
C TYR A 12 -38.94 66.64 65.21
N GLY A 13 -38.46 66.50 63.97
CA GLY A 13 -37.05 66.69 63.58
C GLY A 13 -36.91 67.75 62.50
N GLN A 14 -36.23 68.86 62.80
CA GLN A 14 -36.14 70.04 61.92
C GLN A 14 -34.83 70.01 61.10
N GLU A 15 -34.85 69.36 59.93
CA GLU A 15 -33.69 69.30 59.02
C GLU A 15 -33.83 70.16 57.75
N GLN A 16 -32.69 70.43 57.11
CA GLN A 16 -32.51 71.56 56.19
C GLN A 16 -32.78 71.21 54.72
N PRO A 17 -33.44 72.09 53.94
CA PRO A 17 -33.64 71.89 52.51
C PRO A 17 -32.35 72.22 51.71
N GLY A 18 -31.39 71.28 51.67
CA GLY A 18 -30.18 71.44 50.85
C GLY A 18 -29.30 70.19 50.75
N ARG A 19 -28.73 69.95 49.56
CA ARG A 19 -27.70 68.93 49.23
C ARG A 19 -28.06 67.43 49.22
N GLY A 20 -29.32 67.02 49.47
CA GLY A 20 -29.69 65.59 49.42
C GLY A 20 -29.57 64.91 48.04
N ALA A 21 -30.18 65.50 46.99
CA ALA A 21 -30.44 64.81 45.72
C ALA A 21 -29.19 64.22 45.01
N GLN A 22 -28.07 64.95 45.01
CA GLN A 22 -26.84 64.53 44.34
C GLN A 22 -26.10 63.37 45.05
N GLN A 23 -26.42 63.09 46.32
CA GLN A 23 -25.88 61.91 47.03
C GLN A 23 -26.73 60.66 46.81
N SER A 24 -28.06 60.78 46.67
CA SER A 24 -28.92 59.64 46.31
C SER A 24 -28.66 59.11 44.89
N GLU A 25 -28.42 59.99 43.92
CA GLU A 25 -28.10 59.59 42.54
C GLU A 25 -26.71 58.95 42.41
N SER A 26 -25.72 59.44 43.18
CA SER A 26 -24.35 58.87 43.17
C SER A 26 -24.22 57.55 43.94
N LEU A 27 -25.14 57.24 44.87
CA LEU A 27 -25.23 55.92 45.49
C LEU A 27 -25.96 54.90 44.61
N THR A 28 -27.08 55.28 43.99
CA THR A 28 -27.86 54.38 43.13
C THR A 28 -27.16 54.07 41.80
N SER A 29 -26.41 55.02 41.23
CA SER A 29 -25.52 54.75 40.09
C SER A 29 -24.36 53.81 40.47
N ARG A 30 -23.72 54.01 41.64
CA ARG A 30 -22.70 53.08 42.16
C ARG A 30 -23.24 51.67 42.43
N GLN A 31 -24.47 51.54 42.90
CA GLN A 31 -25.11 50.23 43.07
C GLN A 31 -25.39 49.56 41.72
N LYS A 32 -25.83 50.32 40.69
CA LYS A 32 -25.95 49.79 39.33
C LYS A 32 -24.62 49.31 38.76
N THR A 33 -23.55 50.11 38.84
CA THR A 33 -22.24 49.69 38.31
C THR A 33 -21.70 48.47 39.06
N ALA A 34 -21.88 48.38 40.38
CA ALA A 34 -21.46 47.19 41.15
C ALA A 34 -22.30 45.94 40.81
N GLU A 35 -23.61 46.10 40.59
CA GLU A 35 -24.45 45.01 40.09
C GLU A 35 -24.09 44.57 38.66
N GLU A 36 -23.69 45.50 37.80
CA GLU A 36 -23.26 45.24 36.43
C GLU A 36 -21.88 44.55 36.41
N GLU A 37 -20.89 45.01 37.19
CA GLU A 37 -19.61 44.31 37.41
C GLU A 37 -19.82 42.88 37.94
N VAL A 38 -20.74 42.66 38.89
CA VAL A 38 -21.05 41.31 39.40
C VAL A 38 -21.74 40.44 38.34
N LYS A 39 -22.59 41.01 37.49
CA LYS A 39 -23.21 40.30 36.35
C LYS A 39 -22.19 39.96 35.27
N GLU A 40 -21.29 40.88 34.92
CA GLU A 40 -20.20 40.62 33.97
C GLU A 40 -19.18 39.62 34.51
N SER A 41 -18.78 39.71 35.78
CA SER A 41 -17.90 38.73 36.43
C SER A 41 -18.51 37.32 36.43
N ARG A 42 -19.82 37.22 36.64
CA ARG A 42 -20.55 35.95 36.55
C ARG A 42 -20.66 35.43 35.12
N ALA A 43 -21.01 36.28 34.17
CA ALA A 43 -21.06 35.94 32.74
C ALA A 43 -19.68 35.57 32.16
N ALA A 44 -18.60 36.17 32.66
CA ALA A 44 -17.23 35.82 32.30
C ALA A 44 -16.88 34.39 32.77
N ARG A 45 -17.18 34.07 34.03
CA ARG A 45 -17.00 32.70 34.58
C ARG A 45 -17.89 31.66 33.93
N GLU A 46 -19.08 32.04 33.48
CA GLU A 46 -19.99 31.17 32.72
C GLU A 46 -19.47 30.94 31.28
N ARG A 47 -18.89 31.96 30.62
CA ARG A 47 -18.18 31.81 29.33
C ARG A 47 -16.93 30.95 29.45
N GLU A 48 -16.10 31.18 30.47
CA GLU A 48 -14.89 30.42 30.78
C GLU A 48 -15.20 28.93 31.02
N ARG A 49 -16.29 28.63 31.74
CA ARG A 49 -16.83 27.27 31.88
C ARG A 49 -17.30 26.65 30.57
N LEU A 50 -18.04 27.40 29.76
CA LEU A 50 -18.52 26.91 28.46
C LEU A 50 -17.36 26.64 27.50
N GLN A 51 -16.33 27.49 27.49
CA GLN A 51 -15.09 27.28 26.73
C GLN A 51 -14.36 26.03 27.21
N TRP A 52 -14.20 25.83 28.52
CA TRP A 52 -13.63 24.59 29.07
C TRP A 52 -14.44 23.35 28.69
N GLU A 53 -15.78 23.40 28.79
CA GLU A 53 -16.67 22.31 28.40
C GLU A 53 -16.65 22.05 26.87
N GLU A 54 -16.32 23.03 26.04
CA GLU A 54 -16.11 22.88 24.59
C GLU A 54 -14.73 22.30 24.28
N GLU A 55 -13.66 22.77 24.92
CA GLU A 55 -12.31 22.17 24.82
C GLU A 55 -12.30 20.71 25.27
N GLU A 56 -12.93 20.39 26.41
CA GLU A 56 -12.99 19.01 26.92
C GLU A 56 -13.82 18.10 25.99
N ARG A 57 -14.79 18.64 25.25
CA ARG A 57 -15.50 17.92 24.19
C ARG A 57 -14.66 17.74 22.93
N GLN A 58 -13.90 18.77 22.50
CA GLN A 58 -12.99 18.68 21.36
C GLN A 58 -11.89 17.63 21.62
N ARG A 59 -11.21 17.70 22.76
CA ARG A 59 -10.19 16.70 23.16
C ARG A 59 -10.74 15.27 23.18
N LYS A 60 -12.00 15.08 23.63
CA LYS A 60 -12.69 13.76 23.61
C LYS A 60 -13.17 13.30 22.23
N ILE A 61 -13.19 14.19 21.23
CA ILE A 61 -13.42 13.84 19.83
C ILE A 61 -12.06 13.49 19.20
N GLU A 62 -11.05 14.34 19.37
CA GLU A 62 -9.67 14.12 18.92
C GLU A 62 -9.08 12.80 19.45
N GLU A 63 -9.26 12.49 20.73
CA GLU A 63 -8.84 11.23 21.36
C GLU A 63 -9.49 10.01 20.69
N ARG A 64 -10.78 10.11 20.31
CA ARG A 64 -11.50 9.03 19.62
C ARG A 64 -11.07 8.90 18.16
N GLU A 65 -10.94 10.01 17.44
CA GLU A 65 -10.47 10.02 16.06
C GLU A 65 -9.05 9.46 15.97
N LYS A 66 -8.17 9.82 16.90
CA LYS A 66 -6.83 9.24 17.02
C LYS A 66 -6.87 7.74 17.33
N ALA A 67 -7.68 7.31 18.30
CA ALA A 67 -7.82 5.89 18.62
C ALA A 67 -8.44 5.05 17.47
N GLU A 68 -9.28 5.65 16.63
CA GLU A 68 -9.78 5.02 15.40
C GLU A 68 -8.70 4.98 14.30
N GLN A 69 -7.91 6.05 14.14
CA GLN A 69 -6.75 6.08 13.22
C GLN A 69 -5.70 5.02 13.58
N GLU A 70 -5.26 4.97 14.85
CA GLU A 70 -4.29 3.97 15.35
C GLU A 70 -4.78 2.53 15.10
N ARG A 71 -6.09 2.26 15.25
CA ARG A 71 -6.67 0.95 14.95
C ARG A 71 -6.72 0.63 13.44
N LEU A 72 -7.02 1.63 12.61
CA LEU A 72 -6.97 1.49 11.14
C LEU A 72 -5.53 1.37 10.61
N GLU A 73 -4.54 1.86 11.33
CA GLU A 73 -3.11 1.69 11.04
C GLU A 73 -2.60 0.33 11.46
N ALA A 74 -3.03 -0.18 12.63
CA ALA A 74 -2.78 -1.56 13.03
C ALA A 74 -3.39 -2.58 12.05
N GLU A 75 -4.63 -2.35 11.58
CA GLU A 75 -5.23 -3.20 10.53
C GLU A 75 -4.44 -3.13 9.22
N ARG A 76 -4.04 -1.92 8.77
CA ARG A 76 -3.21 -1.73 7.56
C ARG A 76 -1.84 -2.42 7.68
N ARG A 77 -1.12 -2.25 8.80
CA ARG A 77 0.18 -2.91 9.03
C ARG A 77 0.06 -4.44 9.04
N GLY A 78 -1.03 -4.99 9.59
CA GLY A 78 -1.31 -6.43 9.50
C GLY A 78 -1.44 -6.92 8.05
N LEU A 79 -2.25 -6.23 7.25
CA LEU A 79 -2.44 -6.53 5.82
C LEU A 79 -1.17 -6.33 4.98
N TYR A 80 -0.27 -5.42 5.39
CA TYR A 80 1.02 -5.25 4.74
C TYR A 80 1.99 -6.40 5.08
N ALA A 81 2.02 -6.86 6.34
CA ALA A 81 2.82 -8.03 6.73
C ALA A 81 2.37 -9.32 6.01
N GLU A 82 1.07 -9.44 5.70
CA GLU A 82 0.53 -10.54 4.86
C GLU A 82 1.13 -10.56 3.43
N LEU A 83 1.69 -9.45 2.92
CA LEU A 83 2.34 -9.42 1.61
C LEU A 83 3.55 -10.38 1.56
N GLU A 84 4.38 -10.39 2.60
CA GLU A 84 5.61 -11.20 2.63
C GLU A 84 5.31 -12.71 2.73
N GLY A 85 4.15 -13.07 3.26
CA GLY A 85 3.70 -14.46 3.44
C GLY A 85 2.98 -15.08 2.25
N MET A 86 2.79 -14.36 1.14
CA MET A 86 2.05 -14.88 -0.03
C MET A 86 2.86 -15.83 -0.92
N ASP A 87 2.18 -16.85 -1.44
CA ASP A 87 2.65 -17.70 -2.54
C ASP A 87 2.72 -16.89 -3.86
N TYR A 88 3.88 -16.27 -4.09
CA TYR A 88 4.20 -15.57 -5.33
C TYR A 88 4.47 -16.53 -6.50
N ASP A 89 4.89 -17.78 -6.23
CA ASP A 89 5.20 -18.76 -7.29
C ASP A 89 3.92 -19.20 -8.02
N LEU A 90 2.82 -19.46 -7.29
CA LEU A 90 1.51 -19.73 -7.87
C LEU A 90 0.96 -18.54 -8.69
N LEU A 91 1.18 -17.31 -8.22
CA LEU A 91 0.79 -16.08 -8.91
C LEU A 91 1.65 -15.78 -10.16
N SER A 92 2.93 -16.14 -10.13
CA SER A 92 3.91 -15.86 -11.19
C SER A 92 3.55 -16.49 -12.54
N LEU A 93 2.71 -17.53 -12.52
CA LEU A 93 2.33 -18.36 -13.66
C LEU A 93 3.51 -19.08 -14.35
N ILE A 94 4.65 -19.28 -13.66
CA ILE A 94 5.83 -19.96 -14.21
C ILE A 94 5.50 -21.38 -14.72
N GLU A 95 4.68 -22.15 -13.99
CA GLU A 95 4.26 -23.49 -14.42
C GLU A 95 3.13 -23.50 -15.47
N TYR A 96 2.59 -22.35 -15.87
CA TYR A 96 1.42 -22.31 -16.75
C TYR A 96 1.78 -22.79 -18.17
N PRO A 97 1.20 -23.90 -18.67
CA PRO A 97 1.55 -24.44 -19.99
C PRO A 97 1.45 -23.40 -21.10
N THR A 98 2.50 -23.21 -21.89
CA THR A 98 2.50 -22.19 -22.95
C THR A 98 1.56 -22.57 -24.09
N ASP A 99 1.01 -21.59 -24.81
CA ASP A 99 0.19 -21.89 -25.99
C ASP A 99 1.00 -22.61 -27.08
N HIS A 100 2.29 -22.30 -27.23
CA HIS A 100 3.18 -22.98 -28.18
C HIS A 100 3.29 -24.49 -27.91
N GLU A 101 3.43 -24.92 -26.65
CA GLU A 101 3.45 -26.34 -26.30
C GLU A 101 2.11 -27.04 -26.59
N ILE A 102 0.99 -26.40 -26.27
CA ILE A 102 -0.34 -26.94 -26.54
C ILE A 102 -0.60 -27.02 -28.05
N PHE A 103 -0.18 -26.03 -28.84
CA PHE A 103 -0.25 -26.08 -30.30
C PHE A 103 0.67 -27.16 -30.89
N ALA A 104 1.88 -27.33 -30.37
CA ALA A 104 2.79 -28.39 -30.81
C ALA A 104 2.22 -29.79 -30.52
N ALA A 105 1.73 -30.03 -29.30
CA ALA A 105 1.11 -31.29 -28.92
C ALA A 105 -0.20 -31.55 -29.69
N LYS A 106 -1.01 -30.52 -29.94
CA LYS A 106 -2.19 -30.59 -30.80
C LYS A 106 -1.80 -30.97 -32.23
N ARG A 107 -0.78 -30.33 -32.81
CA ARG A 107 -0.30 -30.58 -34.17
C ARG A 107 0.21 -32.01 -34.32
N ALA A 108 0.99 -32.51 -33.36
CA ALA A 108 1.46 -33.90 -33.34
C ALA A 108 0.28 -34.89 -33.35
N ARG A 109 -0.70 -34.68 -32.45
CA ARG A 109 -1.94 -35.48 -32.40
C ARG A 109 -2.72 -35.42 -33.72
N THR A 110 -2.90 -34.25 -34.32
CA THR A 110 -3.64 -34.13 -35.60
C THR A 110 -2.91 -34.76 -36.78
N LEU A 111 -1.58 -34.64 -36.87
CA LEU A 111 -0.79 -35.29 -37.91
C LEU A 111 -0.89 -36.82 -37.82
N TRP A 112 -0.88 -37.34 -36.59
CA TRP A 112 -1.07 -38.77 -36.33
C TRP A 112 -2.45 -39.27 -36.79
N PHE A 113 -3.54 -38.54 -36.48
CA PHE A 113 -4.89 -38.90 -36.95
C PHE A 113 -5.03 -38.77 -38.47
N VAL A 114 -4.38 -37.80 -39.10
CA VAL A 114 -4.34 -37.66 -40.57
C VAL A 114 -3.60 -38.84 -41.21
N ALA A 115 -2.49 -39.30 -40.62
CA ALA A 115 -1.74 -40.47 -41.11
C ALA A 115 -2.52 -41.79 -40.94
N LEU A 116 -3.22 -41.99 -39.81
CA LEU A 116 -4.12 -43.13 -39.63
C LEU A 116 -5.28 -43.07 -40.63
N GLY A 117 -5.90 -41.89 -40.79
CA GLY A 117 -7.02 -41.68 -41.69
C GLY A 117 -6.67 -41.92 -43.16
N SER A 118 -5.49 -41.46 -43.62
CA SER A 118 -5.04 -41.68 -45.00
C SER A 118 -4.64 -43.13 -45.25
N ALA A 119 -3.97 -43.80 -44.30
CA ALA A 119 -3.66 -45.22 -44.39
C ALA A 119 -4.94 -46.08 -44.43
N LEU A 120 -5.92 -45.79 -43.58
CA LEU A 120 -7.21 -46.46 -43.57
C LEU A 120 -8.01 -46.20 -44.87
N PHE A 121 -7.99 -44.97 -45.38
CA PHE A 121 -8.64 -44.62 -46.65
C PHE A 121 -8.01 -45.36 -47.84
N LEU A 122 -6.67 -45.45 -47.91
CA LEU A 122 -5.96 -46.20 -48.95
C LEU A 122 -6.23 -47.71 -48.86
N PHE A 123 -6.34 -48.26 -47.66
CA PHE A 123 -6.73 -49.66 -47.43
C PHE A 123 -8.15 -49.92 -47.93
N LEU A 124 -9.13 -49.08 -47.55
CA LEU A 124 -10.52 -49.18 -48.05
C LEU A 124 -10.61 -49.01 -49.57
N ALA A 125 -9.88 -48.05 -50.16
CA ALA A 125 -9.84 -47.85 -51.61
C ALA A 125 -9.31 -49.09 -52.35
N SER A 126 -8.38 -49.84 -51.74
CA SER A 126 -7.89 -51.09 -52.32
C SER A 126 -8.90 -52.24 -52.19
N LEU A 127 -9.63 -52.32 -51.07
CA LEU A 127 -10.74 -53.28 -50.89
C LEU A 127 -11.87 -53.07 -51.92
N LEU A 128 -12.15 -51.82 -52.31
CA LEU A 128 -13.10 -51.49 -53.38
C LEU A 128 -12.50 -51.63 -54.80
N SER A 129 -11.26 -52.13 -54.94
CA SER A 129 -10.52 -52.26 -56.21
C SER A 129 -10.23 -50.93 -56.94
N LEU A 130 -10.30 -49.78 -56.27
CA LEU A 130 -9.86 -48.49 -56.83
C LEU A 130 -8.32 -48.35 -56.87
N THR A 131 -7.59 -49.11 -56.05
CA THR A 131 -6.13 -49.10 -55.98
C THR A 131 -5.55 -50.51 -55.94
N SER A 132 -4.36 -50.68 -56.53
CA SER A 132 -3.73 -51.99 -56.72
C SER A 132 -3.41 -52.70 -55.38
N PRO A 133 -3.69 -54.02 -55.22
CA PRO A 133 -3.69 -54.71 -53.93
C PRO A 133 -2.43 -54.58 -53.06
N TRP A 134 -1.24 -54.45 -53.66
CA TRP A 134 0.00 -54.24 -52.92
C TRP A 134 0.01 -52.94 -52.10
N VAL A 135 -0.62 -51.87 -52.61
CA VAL A 135 -0.80 -50.61 -51.88
C VAL A 135 -1.74 -50.82 -50.70
N GLY A 136 -2.83 -51.58 -50.89
CA GLY A 136 -3.73 -52.00 -49.83
C GLY A 136 -3.03 -52.75 -48.71
N GLY A 137 -2.18 -53.73 -49.04
CA GLY A 137 -1.40 -54.48 -48.05
C GLY A 137 -0.48 -53.59 -47.21
N ILE A 138 0.28 -52.69 -47.85
CA ILE A 138 1.18 -51.75 -47.16
C ILE A 138 0.39 -50.76 -46.30
N ALA A 139 -0.68 -50.15 -46.84
CA ALA A 139 -1.51 -49.20 -46.13
C ALA A 139 -2.26 -49.84 -44.95
N GLY A 140 -2.76 -51.06 -45.11
CA GLY A 140 -3.39 -51.85 -44.04
C GLY A 140 -2.40 -52.19 -42.92
N GLY A 141 -1.16 -52.57 -43.25
CA GLY A 141 -0.10 -52.78 -42.28
C GLY A 141 0.24 -51.53 -41.46
N ILE A 142 0.38 -50.37 -42.13
CA ILE A 142 0.61 -49.09 -41.48
C ILE A 142 -0.59 -48.70 -40.59
N ALA A 143 -1.82 -48.84 -41.09
CA ALA A 143 -3.04 -48.56 -40.32
C ALA A 143 -3.17 -49.46 -39.08
N PHE A 144 -2.81 -50.75 -39.19
CA PHE A 144 -2.81 -51.70 -38.07
C PHE A 144 -1.77 -51.36 -37.00
N VAL A 145 -0.53 -51.01 -37.40
CA VAL A 145 0.52 -50.57 -36.47
C VAL A 145 0.11 -49.27 -35.76
N LEU A 146 -0.41 -48.29 -36.50
CA LEU A 146 -0.94 -47.05 -35.90
C LEU A 146 -2.08 -47.37 -34.93
N TRP A 147 -3.08 -48.15 -35.35
CA TRP A 147 -4.19 -48.56 -34.49
C TRP A 147 -3.72 -49.21 -33.18
N LEU A 148 -2.74 -50.11 -33.23
CA LEU A 148 -2.14 -50.71 -32.04
C LEU A 148 -1.48 -49.66 -31.12
N THR A 149 -0.70 -48.72 -31.66
CA THR A 149 -0.05 -47.67 -30.83
C THR A 149 -1.04 -46.77 -30.07
N HIS A 150 -2.27 -46.64 -30.57
CA HIS A 150 -3.36 -45.90 -29.92
C HIS A 150 -4.21 -46.77 -28.99
N GLY A 151 -4.52 -48.01 -29.38
CA GLY A 151 -5.38 -48.92 -28.62
C GLY A 151 -4.68 -49.56 -27.40
N ALA A 152 -3.41 -49.92 -27.53
CA ALA A 152 -2.67 -50.69 -26.52
C ALA A 152 -2.07 -49.83 -25.38
N GLY A 153 -2.55 -48.60 -25.19
CA GLY A 153 -2.02 -47.68 -24.16
C GLY A 153 -0.60 -47.14 -24.40
N MET A 154 0.07 -47.55 -25.49
CA MET A 154 1.46 -47.18 -25.82
C MET A 154 1.71 -45.66 -26.03
N MET A 155 0.67 -44.82 -25.99
CA MET A 155 0.82 -43.37 -25.83
C MET A 155 1.63 -42.98 -24.58
N SER A 156 1.74 -43.85 -23.57
CA SER A 156 2.64 -43.67 -22.42
C SER A 156 4.12 -43.59 -22.84
N TYR A 157 4.54 -44.37 -23.84
CA TYR A 157 5.91 -44.39 -24.38
C TYR A 157 6.17 -43.31 -25.44
N PHE A 158 5.12 -42.67 -25.96
CA PHE A 158 5.22 -41.52 -26.87
C PHE A 158 4.80 -40.23 -26.16
N PRO A 159 5.69 -39.62 -25.35
CA PRO A 159 5.35 -38.47 -24.50
C PRO A 159 4.84 -37.26 -25.28
N SER A 160 5.10 -37.16 -26.59
CA SER A 160 4.56 -36.12 -27.47
C SER A 160 3.05 -36.22 -27.73
N LEU A 161 2.47 -37.43 -27.75
CA LEU A 161 1.05 -37.64 -28.04
C LEU A 161 0.17 -37.45 -26.80
N ASN A 162 0.61 -37.99 -25.65
CA ASN A 162 -0.12 -37.85 -24.39
C ASN A 162 0.03 -36.45 -23.75
N ARG A 163 0.99 -35.63 -24.22
CA ARG A 163 1.19 -34.25 -23.72
C ARG A 163 -0.06 -33.38 -23.85
N TYR A 164 -0.82 -33.50 -24.94
CA TYR A 164 -1.97 -32.60 -25.19
C TYR A 164 -3.07 -32.68 -24.09
N PRO A 165 -3.66 -33.85 -23.77
CA PRO A 165 -4.64 -33.93 -22.70
C PRO A 165 -4.05 -33.54 -21.34
N ALA A 166 -2.79 -33.90 -21.05
CA ALA A 166 -2.11 -33.57 -19.80
C ALA A 166 -1.91 -32.05 -19.61
N LEU A 167 -1.41 -31.32 -20.62
CA LEU A 167 -1.28 -29.86 -20.55
C LEU A 167 -2.64 -29.17 -20.43
N VAL A 168 -3.69 -29.71 -21.07
CA VAL A 168 -5.05 -29.16 -20.98
C VAL A 168 -5.68 -29.41 -19.59
N THR A 169 -5.43 -30.54 -18.95
CA THR A 169 -5.88 -30.78 -17.56
C THR A 169 -5.05 -29.98 -16.55
N GLN A 170 -3.73 -29.90 -16.71
CA GLN A 170 -2.83 -29.06 -15.90
C GLN A 170 -3.23 -27.59 -15.97
N ARG A 171 -3.41 -27.02 -17.18
CA ARG A 171 -3.89 -25.64 -17.37
C ARG A 171 -5.25 -25.39 -16.69
N LYS A 172 -6.16 -26.38 -16.71
CA LYS A 172 -7.45 -26.33 -15.99
C LYS A 172 -7.32 -26.54 -14.48
N LYS A 173 -6.25 -27.18 -13.99
CA LYS A 173 -5.95 -27.39 -12.57
C LYS A 173 -5.43 -26.07 -11.99
N LEU A 174 -4.29 -25.58 -12.50
CA LEU A 174 -3.64 -24.33 -12.12
C LEU A 174 -4.60 -23.14 -12.18
N LYS A 175 -5.42 -23.00 -13.23
CA LYS A 175 -6.39 -21.89 -13.32
C LYS A 175 -7.47 -21.94 -12.23
N ARG A 176 -7.86 -23.11 -11.73
CA ARG A 176 -8.82 -23.21 -10.61
C ARG A 176 -8.14 -22.86 -9.29
N GLU A 177 -6.99 -23.46 -9.03
CA GLU A 177 -6.19 -23.23 -7.83
C GLU A 177 -5.83 -21.74 -7.67
N LEU A 178 -5.43 -21.09 -8.76
CA LEU A 178 -5.12 -19.65 -8.78
C LEU A 178 -6.36 -18.76 -8.58
N ILE A 179 -7.53 -19.12 -9.12
CA ILE A 179 -8.79 -18.37 -8.88
C ILE A 179 -9.28 -18.57 -7.43
N GLU A 180 -9.04 -19.75 -6.86
CA GLU A 180 -9.38 -20.10 -5.48
C GLU A 180 -8.44 -19.39 -4.48
N TYR A 181 -7.13 -19.40 -4.74
CA TYR A 181 -6.14 -18.68 -3.97
C TYR A 181 -6.37 -17.15 -3.98
N ILE A 182 -6.59 -16.56 -5.16
CA ILE A 182 -6.94 -15.13 -5.28
C ILE A 182 -8.26 -14.81 -4.57
N ARG A 183 -9.26 -15.71 -4.59
CA ARG A 183 -10.50 -15.54 -3.83
C ARG A 183 -10.26 -15.54 -2.32
N ASN A 184 -9.36 -16.40 -1.84
CA ASN A 184 -9.06 -16.53 -0.42
C ASN A 184 -8.32 -15.29 0.11
N ILE A 185 -7.37 -14.73 -0.67
CA ILE A 185 -6.73 -13.44 -0.36
C ILE A 185 -7.75 -12.30 -0.39
N GLU A 186 -8.48 -12.15 -1.50
CA GLU A 186 -9.33 -10.98 -1.74
C GLU A 186 -10.51 -10.89 -0.75
N GLY A 187 -10.95 -12.05 -0.24
CA GLY A 187 -11.88 -12.18 0.87
C GLY A 187 -13.25 -11.54 0.60
N ARG A 188 -13.85 -10.99 1.65
CA ARG A 188 -15.14 -10.25 1.57
C ARG A 188 -14.96 -8.74 1.39
N LEU A 189 -13.78 -8.18 1.69
CA LEU A 189 -13.58 -6.73 1.84
C LEU A 189 -12.62 -6.11 0.81
N GLY A 190 -12.04 -6.92 -0.09
CA GLY A 190 -11.17 -6.44 -1.16
C GLY A 190 -9.75 -6.13 -0.66
N TYR A 191 -8.89 -7.15 -0.62
CA TYR A 191 -7.51 -7.02 -0.14
C TYR A 191 -6.72 -5.99 -0.98
N ILE A 192 -6.80 -6.04 -2.31
CA ILE A 192 -6.12 -5.07 -3.20
C ILE A 192 -6.50 -3.62 -2.90
N HIS A 193 -7.78 -3.32 -2.61
CA HIS A 193 -8.21 -1.97 -2.25
C HIS A 193 -7.54 -1.51 -0.95
N ARG A 194 -7.42 -2.39 0.04
CA ARG A 194 -6.89 -2.09 1.37
C ARG A 194 -5.38 -1.80 1.34
N ILE A 195 -4.62 -2.49 0.49
CA ILE A 195 -3.17 -2.27 0.32
C ILE A 195 -2.82 -1.16 -0.69
N TYR A 196 -3.80 -0.62 -1.42
CA TYR A 196 -3.59 0.46 -2.39
C TYR A 196 -2.87 1.73 -1.85
N PRO A 197 -3.01 2.15 -0.57
CA PRO A 197 -2.28 3.31 -0.02
C PRO A 197 -0.74 3.22 -0.10
N LEU A 198 -0.17 2.02 -0.29
CA LEU A 198 1.27 1.84 -0.56
C LEU A 198 1.76 2.59 -1.82
N VAL A 199 0.85 3.13 -2.64
CA VAL A 199 1.15 4.07 -3.73
C VAL A 199 1.89 5.35 -3.30
N GLU A 200 1.79 5.73 -2.03
CA GLU A 200 2.53 6.86 -1.44
C GLU A 200 4.04 6.58 -1.30
N TYR A 201 4.42 5.29 -1.29
CA TYR A 201 5.80 4.82 -1.23
C TYR A 201 6.28 4.45 -2.64
N ASN A 202 5.61 3.50 -3.30
CA ASN A 202 5.90 3.11 -4.68
C ASN A 202 4.93 3.76 -5.69
N PRO A 203 5.32 4.83 -6.41
CA PRO A 203 4.44 5.53 -7.34
C PRO A 203 3.99 4.69 -8.54
N ARG A 204 4.64 3.54 -8.82
CA ARG A 204 4.25 2.63 -9.90
C ARG A 204 2.88 2.02 -9.67
N LEU A 205 2.45 1.85 -8.41
CA LEU A 205 1.12 1.40 -8.02
C LEU A 205 0.01 2.37 -8.49
N GLY A 206 0.35 3.65 -8.70
CA GLY A 206 -0.56 4.68 -9.22
C GLY A 206 -0.91 4.51 -10.71
N ALA A 207 -0.27 3.59 -11.42
CA ALA A 207 -0.54 3.34 -12.84
C ALA A 207 -2.02 2.98 -13.09
N ARG A 208 -2.61 3.52 -14.16
CA ARG A 208 -4.05 3.40 -14.50
C ARG A 208 -4.57 1.95 -14.46
N ARG A 209 -3.74 0.96 -14.82
CA ARG A 209 -4.06 -0.48 -14.77
C ARG A 209 -4.30 -0.99 -13.34
N PHE A 210 -3.47 -0.55 -12.39
CA PHE A 210 -3.53 -0.93 -10.98
C PHE A 210 -4.62 -0.15 -10.24
N LYS A 211 -4.79 1.15 -10.53
CA LYS A 211 -5.95 1.92 -10.03
C LYS A 211 -7.28 1.31 -10.47
N ARG A 212 -7.38 0.76 -11.70
CA ARG A 212 -8.55 0.00 -12.15
C ARG A 212 -8.73 -1.31 -11.36
N LEU A 213 -7.63 -2.00 -11.05
CA LEU A 213 -7.64 -3.23 -10.26
C LEU A 213 -8.16 -2.99 -8.83
N ALA A 214 -7.73 -1.89 -8.19
CA ALA A 214 -8.21 -1.48 -6.86
C ALA A 214 -9.67 -1.03 -6.84
N LEU A 215 -10.18 -0.43 -7.92
CA LEU A 215 -11.62 -0.18 -8.06
C LEU A 215 -12.42 -1.49 -8.18
N MET A 216 -11.96 -2.44 -9.01
CA MET A 216 -12.59 -3.77 -9.12
C MET A 216 -12.54 -4.57 -7.82
N SER A 217 -11.50 -4.36 -7.00
CA SER A 217 -11.37 -4.92 -5.65
C SER A 217 -12.43 -4.36 -4.71
N ARG A 218 -12.56 -3.02 -4.66
CA ARG A 218 -13.57 -2.30 -3.88
C ARG A 218 -15.01 -2.63 -4.28
N GLU A 219 -15.25 -2.86 -5.56
CA GLU A 219 -16.55 -3.29 -6.09
C GLU A 219 -16.82 -4.80 -5.93
N HIS A 220 -15.81 -5.57 -5.49
CA HIS A 220 -15.80 -7.03 -5.46
C HIS A 220 -16.04 -7.70 -6.84
N THR A 221 -15.91 -6.95 -7.93
CA THR A 221 -16.03 -7.42 -9.31
C THR A 221 -14.75 -8.06 -9.83
N LEU A 222 -13.65 -8.01 -9.08
CA LEU A 222 -12.31 -8.49 -9.46
C LEU A 222 -12.31 -9.93 -10.00
N LEU A 223 -12.85 -10.89 -9.25
CA LEU A 223 -12.90 -12.31 -9.67
C LEU A 223 -13.73 -12.54 -10.94
N ALA A 224 -14.73 -11.70 -11.20
CA ALA A 224 -15.53 -11.78 -12.43
C ALA A 224 -14.76 -11.25 -13.65
N ASN A 225 -13.82 -10.32 -13.44
CA ASN A 225 -12.96 -9.72 -14.46
C ASN A 225 -11.66 -10.49 -14.71
N LEU A 226 -11.12 -11.24 -13.73
CA LEU A 226 -9.91 -12.08 -13.84
C LEU A 226 -10.12 -13.33 -14.74
N ARG A 227 -10.51 -13.10 -16.00
CA ARG A 227 -10.79 -14.16 -16.98
C ARG A 227 -9.58 -14.46 -17.87
N THR A 228 -8.74 -13.47 -18.15
CA THR A 228 -7.60 -13.58 -19.08
C THR A 228 -6.29 -13.77 -18.33
N LEU A 229 -5.33 -14.47 -18.94
CA LEU A 229 -3.97 -14.61 -18.41
C LEU A 229 -3.31 -13.25 -18.13
N GLN A 230 -3.59 -12.25 -18.98
CA GLN A 230 -3.07 -10.89 -18.83
C GLN A 230 -3.66 -10.14 -17.62
N ASP A 231 -4.91 -10.41 -17.25
CA ASP A 231 -5.54 -9.80 -16.06
C ASP A 231 -4.88 -10.38 -14.80
N THR A 232 -4.67 -11.70 -14.77
CA THR A 232 -3.98 -12.39 -13.68
C THR A 232 -2.49 -12.01 -13.58
N LYS A 233 -1.80 -11.83 -14.71
CA LYS A 233 -0.45 -11.25 -14.72
C LYS A 233 -0.43 -9.83 -14.16
N THR A 234 -1.45 -9.01 -14.46
CA THR A 234 -1.58 -7.66 -13.90
C THR A 234 -1.84 -7.69 -12.38
N TYR A 235 -2.52 -8.71 -11.87
CA TYR A 235 -2.67 -8.96 -10.43
C TYR A 235 -1.33 -9.33 -9.77
N TYR A 236 -0.54 -10.24 -10.36
CA TYR A 236 0.81 -10.56 -9.89
C TYR A 236 1.75 -9.34 -9.92
N GLU A 237 1.78 -8.60 -11.04
CA GLU A 237 2.56 -7.35 -11.15
C GLU A 237 2.15 -6.31 -10.10
N PHE A 238 0.88 -6.27 -9.68
CA PHE A 238 0.44 -5.40 -8.58
C PHE A 238 1.01 -5.87 -7.24
N MET A 239 0.90 -7.16 -6.90
CA MET A 239 1.40 -7.69 -5.62
C MET A 239 2.92 -7.59 -5.47
N VAL A 240 3.68 -7.68 -6.57
CA VAL A 240 5.13 -7.52 -6.57
C VAL A 240 5.55 -6.05 -6.41
N GLU A 241 4.81 -5.10 -6.97
CA GLU A 241 5.07 -3.67 -6.75
C GLU A 241 4.55 -3.19 -5.38
N ALA A 242 3.52 -3.85 -4.81
CA ALA A 242 3.04 -3.61 -3.45
C ALA A 242 4.04 -4.07 -2.40
N LEU A 243 4.64 -5.26 -2.57
CA LEU A 243 5.72 -5.76 -1.73
C LEU A 243 6.90 -4.77 -1.66
N LYS A 244 7.28 -4.18 -2.80
CA LYS A 244 8.33 -3.15 -2.86
C LYS A 244 7.92 -1.87 -2.13
N GLY A 245 6.69 -1.40 -2.30
CA GLY A 245 6.17 -0.25 -1.55
C GLY A 245 6.15 -0.47 -0.04
N TYR A 246 5.92 -1.72 0.40
CA TYR A 246 6.04 -2.08 1.82
C TYR A 246 7.50 -2.16 2.29
N GLN A 247 8.42 -2.66 1.47
CA GLN A 247 9.86 -2.64 1.77
C GLN A 247 10.41 -1.21 1.84
N GLU A 248 9.96 -0.31 0.96
CA GLU A 248 10.28 1.13 0.97
C GLU A 248 9.68 1.83 2.21
N LEU A 249 8.49 1.44 2.66
CA LEU A 249 7.88 1.87 3.93
C LEU A 249 8.74 1.42 5.13
N LEU A 250 9.06 0.12 5.21
CA LEU A 250 9.90 -0.46 6.26
C LEU A 250 11.35 0.06 6.24
N GLN A 251 11.83 0.63 5.13
CA GLN A 251 13.10 1.32 5.08
C GLN A 251 12.99 2.72 5.68
N LYS A 252 11.98 3.52 5.27
CA LYS A 252 11.74 4.85 5.85
C LYS A 252 11.50 4.78 7.36
N GLU A 253 10.67 3.86 7.85
CA GLU A 253 10.45 3.68 9.30
C GLU A 253 11.75 3.40 10.08
N LYS A 254 12.77 2.80 9.44
CA LYS A 254 14.10 2.58 10.05
C LYS A 254 15.02 3.79 9.92
N GLU A 255 14.91 4.55 8.83
CA GLU A 255 15.65 5.80 8.63
C GLU A 255 15.14 6.88 9.59
N ASP A 256 13.82 7.02 9.73
CA ASP A 256 13.16 7.93 10.68
C ASP A 256 13.51 7.56 12.14
N ALA A 257 13.38 6.28 12.52
CA ALA A 257 13.75 5.82 13.86
C ALA A 257 15.27 5.89 14.14
N PHE A 258 16.11 5.77 13.11
CA PHE A 258 17.55 6.00 13.23
C PHE A 258 17.84 7.48 13.50
N VAL A 259 17.19 8.40 12.77
CA VAL A 259 17.29 9.85 12.99
C VAL A 259 16.76 10.24 14.37
N GLU A 260 15.65 9.67 14.85
CA GLU A 260 15.14 9.88 16.21
C GLU A 260 16.12 9.38 17.28
N SER A 261 16.84 8.28 17.01
CA SER A 261 17.91 7.78 17.89
C SER A 261 19.23 8.55 17.80
N MET A 262 19.38 9.41 16.79
CA MET A 262 20.60 10.16 16.52
C MET A 262 20.50 11.52 17.22
N ASP A 263 20.89 11.52 18.49
CA ASP A 263 20.72 12.62 19.45
C ASP A 263 21.53 13.88 19.05
N PHE A 264 20.97 14.66 18.12
CA PHE A 264 21.53 15.90 17.56
C PHE A 264 21.56 17.00 18.62
N ASN A 265 22.56 16.94 19.49
CA ASN A 265 22.88 18.00 20.45
C ASN A 265 23.45 19.21 19.66
N PRO A 266 22.71 20.33 19.51
CA PRO A 266 23.17 21.46 18.69
C PRO A 266 24.44 22.09 19.28
N ASP A 267 24.53 22.13 20.60
CA ASP A 267 25.68 22.61 21.37
C ASP A 267 26.99 21.90 20.96
N GLN A 268 26.95 20.59 20.69
CA GLN A 268 28.13 19.84 20.24
C GLN A 268 28.53 20.16 18.80
N LEU A 269 27.57 20.55 17.95
CA LEU A 269 27.84 21.01 16.58
C LEU A 269 28.46 22.42 16.57
N GLU A 270 28.01 23.31 17.46
CA GLU A 270 28.65 24.61 17.65
C GLU A 270 30.04 24.48 18.30
N GLU A 271 30.23 23.56 19.25
CA GLU A 271 31.54 23.28 19.88
C GLU A 271 32.54 22.70 18.85
N ASN A 272 32.15 21.68 18.07
CA ASN A 272 33.01 21.14 17.00
C ASN A 272 33.30 22.18 15.90
N ALA A 273 32.34 23.04 15.55
CA ALA A 273 32.57 24.11 14.58
C ALA A 273 33.58 25.14 15.11
N GLN A 274 33.47 25.53 16.37
CA GLN A 274 34.41 26.44 17.04
C GLN A 274 35.80 25.81 17.20
N GLU A 275 35.91 24.51 17.50
CA GLU A 275 37.19 23.80 17.49
C GLU A 275 37.84 23.78 16.10
N HIS A 276 37.05 23.56 15.04
CA HIS A 276 37.55 23.61 13.66
C HIS A 276 38.00 25.03 13.24
N GLU A 277 37.21 26.07 13.53
CA GLU A 277 37.61 27.46 13.26
C GLU A 277 38.86 27.87 14.07
N ALA A 278 38.97 27.44 15.33
CA ALA A 278 40.14 27.67 16.16
C ALA A 278 41.38 26.92 15.64
N ALA A 279 41.21 25.70 15.13
CA ALA A 279 42.29 24.92 14.51
C ALA A 279 42.80 25.58 13.21
N GLU A 280 41.92 26.11 12.36
CA GLU A 280 42.33 26.86 11.15
C GLU A 280 43.05 28.17 11.53
N GLN A 281 42.56 28.91 12.51
CA GLN A 281 43.22 30.13 13.00
C GLN A 281 44.62 29.84 13.59
N GLN A 282 44.81 28.71 14.29
CA GLN A 282 46.13 28.26 14.74
C GLN A 282 47.03 27.78 13.59
N ALA A 283 46.46 27.15 12.56
CA ALA A 283 47.20 26.69 11.37
C ALA A 283 47.75 27.86 10.52
N ASP A 284 47.00 28.95 10.37
CA ASP A 284 47.49 30.14 9.67
C ASP A 284 48.42 31.01 10.53
N THR A 285 48.19 31.08 11.85
CA THR A 285 49.12 31.75 12.78
C THR A 285 50.49 31.07 12.78
N SER A 286 50.54 29.73 12.70
CA SER A 286 51.81 28.98 12.68
C SER A 286 52.57 29.09 11.35
N LYS A 287 51.88 29.12 10.19
CA LYS A 287 52.50 29.36 8.86
C LYS A 287 53.24 30.70 8.76
N SER A 288 52.89 31.69 9.58
CA SER A 288 53.54 33.01 9.59
C SER A 288 54.99 32.99 10.10
N SER A 289 55.42 31.94 10.81
CA SER A 289 56.71 31.94 11.53
C SER A 289 57.87 31.18 10.85
N GLU A 290 57.62 30.29 9.88
CA GLU A 290 58.69 29.51 9.21
C GLU A 290 58.92 29.91 7.73
N SER A 291 59.20 31.21 7.51
CA SER A 291 59.72 31.69 6.22
C SER A 291 61.20 31.30 6.04
N LYS A 292 61.44 30.04 5.63
CA LYS A 292 62.79 29.46 5.53
C LYS A 292 63.15 29.06 4.09
N LYS A 293 63.42 30.10 3.28
CA LYS A 293 64.25 30.09 2.05
C LYS A 293 63.89 29.05 0.96
N PRO A 294 63.40 29.45 -0.23
CA PRO A 294 63.11 28.51 -1.30
C PRO A 294 64.39 27.83 -1.81
N GLU A 295 64.39 26.51 -1.85
CA GLU A 295 65.38 25.68 -2.52
C GLU A 295 64.94 25.43 -3.98
N ALA A 296 65.89 25.36 -4.90
CA ALA A 296 65.58 25.36 -6.34
C ALA A 296 65.07 23.98 -6.83
N PRO A 297 64.14 23.94 -7.80
CA PRO A 297 63.63 22.67 -8.34
C PRO A 297 64.72 21.91 -9.10
N ASP A 298 64.89 20.63 -8.76
CA ASP A 298 65.86 19.73 -9.38
C ASP A 298 65.46 19.39 -10.83
N PRO A 299 66.30 19.70 -11.84
CA PRO A 299 65.95 19.56 -13.25
C PRO A 299 66.03 18.12 -13.80
N SER A 300 66.33 17.12 -12.97
CA SER A 300 66.65 15.74 -13.40
C SER A 300 65.44 14.86 -13.81
N LEU A 301 64.19 15.30 -13.55
CA LEU A 301 62.99 14.46 -13.73
C LEU A 301 62.43 14.35 -15.17
N PHE A 302 63.02 15.02 -16.17
CA PHE A 302 62.56 14.95 -17.56
C PHE A 302 63.59 14.30 -18.49
N THR A 303 63.63 12.96 -18.47
CA THR A 303 64.14 12.16 -19.60
C THR A 303 63.07 11.15 -20.03
N PRO A 304 62.57 11.20 -21.28
CA PRO A 304 61.70 10.14 -21.80
C PRO A 304 62.54 8.88 -22.06
N LYS A 305 61.96 7.71 -21.82
CA LYS A 305 62.49 6.45 -22.37
C LYS A 305 62.03 6.29 -23.81
N GLU A 306 62.97 5.88 -24.66
CA GLU A 306 62.72 5.18 -25.93
C GLU A 306 62.25 3.74 -25.69
#